data_AF-A0A953P2A3-F1
#
_entry.id   AF-A0A953P2A3-F1
#
_cell.length_a   1.000
_cell.length_b   1.000
_cell.length_c   1.000
_cell.angle_alpha   90.00
_cell.angle_beta   90.00
_cell.angle_gamma   90.00
#
_symmetry.space_group_name_H-M   'P 1'
#
loop_
_entity.id
_entity.type
_entity.pdbx_description
1 polymer ?
#
loop_
_entity_poly.entity_id
_entity_poly.type
_entity_poly.pdbx_seq_one_letter_code
_entity_poly.pdbx_strand_id
1 'polypeptide(L)'
;MTKLTNSKSLTLAAVLLAAIFLGGCSVRERKDSSGKEKDVDITTPFGSLSVHKGNSDIKATGLPLYPGSRSHNDGDDHDANANVNISSSMFGVKVVAQKYESDDAPDKVLAFYQKQMDKFGNVIQCGSGLDINFHSHNHDDDSPVTCEGSGHEYDKALKAGTQKNQHIVAVKSSGKGSTFAVVYVRAWDSRDTI
;
A
#
# COMPACT_ATOMS: atom_id res chain seq x y z
N MET A 1 -37.28 -5.35 58.46
CA MET A 1 -37.12 -5.57 57.01
C MET A 1 -36.70 -4.26 56.37
N THR A 2 -35.47 -4.26 55.83
CA THR A 2 -34.95 -3.51 54.66
C THR A 2 -35.47 -2.09 54.36
N LYS A 3 -34.52 -1.14 54.41
CA LYS A 3 -34.61 0.25 53.89
C LYS A 3 -34.55 0.30 52.35
N LEU A 4 -34.89 1.51 51.86
CA LEU A 4 -34.49 2.20 50.63
C LEU A 4 -35.41 2.10 49.41
N THR A 5 -36.04 3.22 49.06
CA THR A 5 -35.78 3.91 47.77
C THR A 5 -36.50 5.27 47.74
N ASN A 6 -35.75 6.36 47.65
CA ASN A 6 -36.29 7.71 47.45
C ASN A 6 -35.97 8.12 46.00
N SER A 7 -37.01 8.32 45.18
CA SER A 7 -36.98 8.29 43.71
C SER A 7 -36.41 9.53 43.01
N LYS A 8 -35.68 10.40 43.71
CA LYS A 8 -35.16 11.67 43.15
C LYS A 8 -33.70 11.62 42.69
N SER A 9 -32.97 10.54 42.99
CA SER A 9 -31.58 10.37 42.53
C SER A 9 -31.44 9.68 41.17
N LEU A 10 -32.51 9.09 40.63
CA LEU A 10 -32.44 8.30 39.40
C LEU A 10 -32.51 9.16 38.12
N THR A 11 -33.13 10.34 38.19
CA THR A 11 -33.26 11.24 37.03
C THR A 11 -31.99 12.04 36.74
N LEU A 12 -31.08 12.23 37.71
CA LEU A 12 -29.81 12.92 37.47
C LEU A 12 -28.77 12.05 36.74
N ALA A 13 -28.85 10.72 36.89
CA ALA A 13 -27.90 9.79 36.27
C ALA A 13 -28.13 9.61 34.76
N ALA A 14 -29.38 9.73 34.30
CA ALA A 14 -29.71 9.57 32.87
C ALA A 14 -29.25 10.76 32.01
N VAL A 15 -29.16 11.98 32.57
CA VAL A 15 -28.69 13.17 31.84
C VAL A 15 -27.16 13.20 31.74
N LEU A 16 -26.44 12.67 32.74
CA LEU A 16 -24.97 12.56 32.69
C LEU A 16 -24.47 11.47 31.72
N LEU A 17 -25.24 10.41 31.47
CA LEU A 17 -24.87 9.39 30.48
C LEU A 17 -25.16 9.82 29.03
N ALA A 18 -26.10 10.74 28.80
CA ALA A 18 -26.37 11.28 27.46
C ALA A 18 -25.35 12.34 27.01
N ALA A 19 -24.68 13.02 27.96
CA ALA A 19 -23.70 14.06 27.67
C ALA A 19 -22.33 13.54 27.17
N ILE A 20 -22.08 12.22 27.26
CA ILE A 20 -20.80 11.60 26.86
C ILE A 20 -20.73 11.31 25.35
N PHE A 21 -21.85 11.38 24.61
CA PHE A 21 -21.86 11.20 23.15
C PHE A 21 -21.52 12.46 22.34
N LEU A 22 -21.14 13.56 22.99
CA LEU A 22 -20.50 14.73 22.35
C LEU A 22 -18.97 14.71 22.55
N GLY A 23 -18.37 13.52 22.61
CA GLY A 23 -16.94 13.34 22.42
C GLY A 23 -16.56 13.82 21.02
N GLY A 24 -16.20 15.10 20.93
CA GLY A 24 -15.85 15.75 19.68
C GLY A 24 -14.73 15.01 18.96
N CYS A 25 -14.90 14.82 17.66
CA CYS A 25 -13.77 14.64 16.77
C CYS A 25 -12.88 15.88 16.89
N SER A 26 -11.85 15.83 17.72
CA SER A 26 -10.83 16.88 17.72
C SER A 26 -9.91 16.63 16.54
N VAL A 27 -10.25 17.16 15.37
CA VAL A 27 -9.27 17.36 14.29
C VAL A 27 -8.35 18.49 14.77
N ARG A 28 -7.25 18.13 15.42
CA ARG A 28 -6.20 19.08 15.78
C ARG A 28 -5.39 19.42 14.53
N GLU A 29 -5.87 20.36 13.74
CA GLU A 29 -5.01 21.07 12.79
C GLU A 29 -4.09 22.02 13.55
N ARG A 30 -2.87 21.58 13.85
CA ARG A 30 -1.78 22.50 14.15
C ARG A 30 -1.13 22.85 12.81
N LYS A 31 -1.48 24.02 12.27
CA LYS A 31 -0.66 24.71 11.26
C LYS A 31 0.63 25.16 11.93
N ASP A 32 1.76 24.78 11.35
CA ASP A 32 3.03 25.44 11.56
C ASP A 32 3.51 26.02 10.22
N SER A 33 4.40 26.99 10.32
CA SER A 33 4.72 27.97 9.28
C SER A 33 5.84 27.48 8.33
N SER A 34 6.01 26.17 8.14
CA SER A 34 7.30 25.60 7.70
C SER A 34 7.27 24.75 6.42
N GLY A 35 6.19 24.77 5.62
CA GLY A 35 6.23 24.33 4.21
C GLY A 35 6.72 22.91 3.89
N LYS A 36 6.46 21.91 4.75
CA LYS A 36 6.75 20.48 4.46
C LYS A 36 5.48 19.64 4.58
N GLU A 37 5.24 18.77 3.59
CA GLU A 37 4.09 17.85 3.50
C GLU A 37 3.99 16.94 4.74
N LYS A 38 2.75 16.64 5.16
CA LYS A 38 2.43 15.92 6.41
C LYS A 38 1.99 14.49 6.14
N ASP A 39 2.58 13.58 6.90
CA ASP A 39 2.13 12.21 7.14
C ASP A 39 0.76 12.23 7.83
N VAL A 40 -0.18 11.40 7.36
CA VAL A 40 -1.55 11.35 7.89
C VAL A 40 -1.86 9.92 8.34
N ASP A 41 -1.84 9.70 9.64
CA ASP A 41 -2.40 8.51 10.27
C ASP A 41 -3.91 8.68 10.45
N ILE A 42 -4.71 7.95 9.68
CA ILE A 42 -6.16 7.89 9.84
C ILE A 42 -6.50 6.65 10.65
N THR A 43 -6.79 6.84 11.94
CA THR A 43 -7.36 5.77 12.78
C THR A 43 -8.88 5.78 12.63
N THR A 44 -9.44 4.72 12.04
CA THR A 44 -10.90 4.51 11.98
C THR A 44 -11.33 3.40 12.95
N PRO A 45 -12.61 3.31 13.35
CA PRO A 45 -13.11 2.23 14.21
C PRO A 45 -12.94 0.82 13.64
N PHE A 46 -12.58 0.71 12.36
CA PHE A 46 -12.35 -0.53 11.63
C PHE A 46 -10.86 -0.80 11.33
N GLY A 47 -9.92 0.07 11.74
CA GLY A 47 -8.47 -0.13 11.52
C GLY A 47 -7.67 1.16 11.33
N SER A 48 -6.34 1.03 11.32
CA SER A 48 -5.39 2.13 11.06
C SER A 48 -4.99 2.15 9.58
N LEU A 49 -5.16 3.31 8.94
CA LEU A 49 -4.63 3.61 7.60
C LEU A 49 -3.48 4.60 7.76
N SER A 50 -2.27 4.17 7.46
CA SER A 50 -1.06 5.02 7.52
C SER A 50 -0.52 5.22 6.11
N VAL A 51 -0.58 6.44 5.59
CA VAL A 51 -0.06 6.79 4.26
C VAL A 51 1.19 7.65 4.45
N HIS A 52 2.34 6.99 4.48
CA HIS A 52 3.63 7.68 4.58
C HIS A 52 4.04 8.13 3.17
N LYS A 53 3.91 9.43 2.87
CA LYS A 53 4.48 10.04 1.66
C LYS A 53 5.92 10.47 1.96
N GLY A 54 6.90 9.76 1.39
CA GLY A 54 8.32 10.17 1.43
C GLY A 54 9.30 9.10 1.90
N ASN A 55 10.29 8.81 1.07
CA ASN A 55 11.42 7.88 1.30
C ASN A 55 11.03 6.43 1.62
N SER A 56 10.18 5.82 0.80
CA SER A 56 10.13 4.36 0.67
C SER A 56 11.46 3.86 0.09
N ASP A 57 12.28 3.21 0.90
CA ASP A 57 13.47 2.49 0.43
C ASP A 57 12.98 1.36 -0.49
N ILE A 58 13.50 1.27 -1.73
CA ILE A 58 13.19 0.18 -2.67
C ILE A 58 13.38 -1.19 -2.03
N LYS A 59 14.26 -1.31 -1.03
CA LYS A 59 14.43 -2.55 -0.26
C LYS A 59 13.15 -3.06 0.38
N ALA A 60 12.17 -2.21 0.66
CA ALA A 60 10.86 -2.61 1.17
C ALA A 60 10.07 -3.46 0.15
N THR A 61 10.44 -3.43 -1.14
CA THR A 61 9.91 -4.31 -2.18
C THR A 61 10.59 -5.68 -2.23
N GLY A 62 11.68 -5.86 -1.49
CA GLY A 62 12.55 -7.04 -1.56
C GLY A 62 13.47 -7.07 -2.79
N LEU A 63 13.40 -6.07 -3.68
CA LEU A 63 14.25 -5.96 -4.88
C LEU A 63 15.33 -4.87 -4.72
N PRO A 64 16.50 -5.04 -5.35
CA PRO A 64 17.54 -4.01 -5.36
C PRO A 64 17.20 -2.87 -6.32
N LEU A 65 17.77 -1.69 -6.05
CA LEU A 65 17.71 -0.57 -7.00
C LEU A 65 18.45 -0.93 -8.29
N TYR A 66 17.85 -0.60 -9.45
CA TYR A 66 18.53 -0.75 -10.73
C TYR A 66 19.76 0.19 -10.80
N PRO A 67 20.95 -0.28 -11.23
CA PRO A 67 22.13 0.57 -11.31
C PRO A 67 21.92 1.81 -12.18
N GLY A 68 22.27 2.99 -11.65
CA GLY A 68 22.15 4.26 -12.38
C GLY A 68 20.73 4.84 -12.46
N SER A 69 19.74 4.21 -11.83
CA SER A 69 18.38 4.73 -11.83
C SER A 69 18.22 5.99 -10.98
N ARG A 70 17.33 6.88 -11.41
CA ARG A 70 16.97 8.12 -10.70
C ARG A 70 15.52 8.06 -10.25
N SER A 71 15.20 8.61 -9.07
CA SER A 71 13.81 8.67 -8.61
C SER A 71 13.02 9.56 -9.56
N HIS A 72 11.88 9.05 -10.04
CA HIS A 72 10.94 9.84 -10.81
C HIS A 72 10.08 10.63 -9.83
N ASN A 73 10.60 11.77 -9.38
CA ASN A 73 9.85 12.75 -8.59
C ASN A 73 9.57 13.94 -9.50
N ASP A 74 8.56 13.83 -10.35
CA ASP A 74 8.07 15.01 -11.04
C ASP A 74 7.34 15.89 -10.01
N GLY A 75 7.85 17.10 -9.82
CA GLY A 75 7.16 18.12 -9.06
C GLY A 75 5.80 18.36 -9.70
N ASP A 76 4.77 18.34 -8.85
CA ASP A 76 3.37 18.65 -9.15
C ASP A 76 2.47 17.50 -9.67
N ASP A 77 3.00 16.36 -10.09
CA ASP A 77 2.17 15.18 -10.44
C ASP A 77 1.95 14.25 -9.25
N HIS A 78 0.70 13.82 -9.06
CA HIS A 78 0.25 13.04 -7.90
C HIS A 78 0.68 11.55 -7.92
N ASP A 79 1.59 11.18 -8.83
CA ASP A 79 2.00 9.80 -9.12
C ASP A 79 3.38 9.43 -8.54
N ALA A 80 3.75 10.09 -7.44
CA ALA A 80 5.01 9.84 -6.73
C ALA A 80 4.91 8.61 -5.81
N ASN A 81 5.98 7.79 -5.82
CA ASN A 81 6.30 6.70 -4.89
C ASN A 81 5.34 6.53 -3.69
N ALA A 82 4.56 5.45 -3.69
CA ALA A 82 3.52 5.20 -2.69
C ALA A 82 3.84 3.98 -1.84
N ASN A 83 3.86 4.16 -0.52
CA ASN A 83 3.84 3.07 0.46
C ASN A 83 2.51 3.12 1.19
N VAL A 84 1.57 2.27 0.76
CA VAL A 84 0.22 2.21 1.32
C VAL A 84 0.12 0.95 2.16
N ASN A 85 -0.04 1.11 3.46
CA ASN A 85 -0.33 0.02 4.37
C ASN A 85 -1.75 0.21 4.94
N ILE A 86 -2.64 -0.71 4.61
CA ILE A 86 -4.03 -0.73 5.05
C ILE A 86 -4.21 -1.98 5.91
N SER A 87 -4.50 -1.83 7.20
CA SER A 87 -4.72 -2.98 8.08
C SER A 87 -5.91 -2.77 9.00
N SER A 88 -6.70 -3.82 9.16
CA SER A 88 -7.77 -3.96 10.16
C SER A 88 -7.44 -5.11 11.12
N SER A 89 -8.31 -5.36 12.09
CA SER A 89 -8.19 -6.51 12.99
C SER A 89 -8.39 -7.87 12.30
N MET A 90 -8.99 -7.89 11.10
CA MET A 90 -9.36 -9.13 10.41
C MET A 90 -8.60 -9.36 9.11
N PHE A 91 -7.99 -8.33 8.53
CA PHE A 91 -7.26 -8.40 7.26
C PHE A 91 -6.27 -7.25 7.13
N GLY A 92 -5.31 -7.38 6.24
CA GLY A 92 -4.49 -6.26 5.83
C GLY A 92 -3.87 -6.42 4.45
N VAL A 93 -3.44 -5.29 3.90
CA VAL A 93 -2.80 -5.13 2.60
C VAL A 93 -1.66 -4.15 2.75
N LYS A 94 -0.47 -4.55 2.31
CA LYS A 94 0.71 -3.73 2.19
C LYS A 94 1.08 -3.60 0.72
N VAL A 95 1.16 -2.36 0.24
CA VAL A 95 1.61 -2.03 -1.12
C VAL A 95 2.79 -1.08 -1.03
N VAL A 96 3.91 -1.44 -1.67
CA VAL A 96 5.08 -0.56 -1.84
C VAL A 96 5.29 -0.40 -3.33
N ALA A 97 5.16 0.82 -3.87
CA ALA A 97 5.29 1.10 -5.29
C ALA A 97 6.28 2.24 -5.53
N GLN A 98 7.41 1.93 -6.17
CA GLN A 98 8.49 2.87 -6.44
C GLN A 98 8.71 3.06 -7.94
N LYS A 99 8.67 4.30 -8.42
CA LYS A 99 8.88 4.68 -9.81
C LYS A 99 10.26 5.33 -10.00
N TYR A 100 10.93 4.92 -11.06
CA TYR A 100 12.29 5.32 -11.39
C TYR A 100 12.46 5.55 -12.88
N GLU A 101 13.52 6.27 -13.22
CA GLU A 101 14.00 6.44 -14.58
C GLU A 101 15.39 5.85 -14.75
N SER A 102 15.70 5.40 -15.96
CA SER A 102 17.03 4.96 -16.39
C SER A 102 17.30 5.42 -17.81
N ASP A 103 18.57 5.68 -18.14
CA ASP A 103 19.00 5.95 -19.51
C ASP A 103 19.09 4.66 -20.36
N ASP A 104 18.95 3.50 -19.71
CA ASP A 104 18.95 2.19 -20.36
C ASP A 104 17.58 1.83 -20.96
N ALA A 105 17.62 1.01 -22.03
CA ALA A 105 16.42 0.53 -22.70
C ALA A 105 15.56 -0.40 -21.80
N PRO A 106 14.23 -0.43 -22.00
CA PRO A 106 13.31 -1.24 -21.20
C PRO A 106 13.72 -2.72 -21.03
N ASP A 107 14.17 -3.36 -22.11
CA ASP A 107 14.53 -4.78 -22.09
C ASP A 107 15.77 -5.07 -21.23
N LYS A 108 16.70 -4.11 -21.12
CA LYS A 108 17.87 -4.24 -20.24
C LYS A 108 17.47 -4.12 -18.76
N VAL A 109 16.50 -3.25 -18.45
CA VAL A 109 15.93 -3.12 -17.11
C VAL A 109 15.17 -4.40 -16.72
N LEU A 110 14.32 -4.92 -17.60
CA LEU A 110 13.59 -6.17 -17.38
C LEU A 110 14.53 -7.37 -17.16
N ALA A 111 15.54 -7.53 -18.01
CA ALA A 111 16.49 -8.64 -17.90
C ALA A 111 17.26 -8.64 -16.58
N PHE A 112 17.55 -7.45 -16.03
CA PHE A 112 18.12 -7.34 -14.68
C PHE A 112 17.13 -7.83 -13.63
N TYR A 113 15.91 -7.32 -13.64
CA TYR A 113 14.92 -7.65 -12.61
C TYR A 113 14.43 -9.10 -12.69
N GLN A 114 14.34 -9.68 -13.90
CA GLN A 114 14.02 -11.09 -14.07
C GLN A 114 14.94 -11.97 -13.22
N LYS A 115 16.26 -11.75 -13.31
CA LYS A 115 17.26 -12.48 -12.48
C LYS A 115 17.11 -12.20 -10.98
N GLN A 116 16.78 -10.97 -10.60
CA GLN A 116 16.60 -10.61 -9.19
C GLN A 116 15.31 -11.19 -8.59
N MET A 117 14.32 -11.48 -9.45
CA MET A 117 13.02 -11.99 -9.07
C MET A 117 12.96 -13.52 -9.00
N ASP A 118 13.94 -14.25 -9.54
CA ASP A 118 14.02 -15.73 -9.47
C ASP A 118 13.90 -16.28 -8.03
N LYS A 119 14.36 -15.50 -7.03
CA LYS A 119 14.25 -15.86 -5.61
C LYS A 119 12.81 -15.86 -5.06
N PHE A 120 11.85 -15.30 -5.80
CA PHE A 120 10.44 -15.25 -5.45
C PHE A 120 9.61 -16.31 -6.18
N GLY A 121 10.25 -17.24 -6.88
CA GLY A 121 9.60 -18.33 -7.60
C GLY A 121 9.56 -18.10 -9.11
N ASN A 122 8.52 -18.64 -9.77
CA ASN A 122 8.38 -18.53 -11.22
C ASN A 122 8.12 -17.09 -11.65
N VAL A 123 9.02 -16.54 -12.47
CA VAL A 123 8.88 -15.20 -13.04
C VAL A 123 8.14 -15.29 -14.37
N ILE A 124 6.99 -14.63 -14.46
CA ILE A 124 6.19 -14.55 -15.68
C ILE A 124 6.31 -13.16 -16.30
N GLN A 125 6.25 -13.09 -17.63
CA GLN A 125 6.26 -11.83 -18.39
C GLN A 125 4.86 -11.53 -18.92
N CYS A 126 4.37 -10.32 -18.62
CA CYS A 126 3.08 -9.81 -19.04
C CYS A 126 3.24 -8.78 -20.17
N GLY A 127 2.40 -8.89 -21.20
CA GLY A 127 2.47 -8.06 -22.41
C GLY A 127 1.85 -6.67 -22.29
N SER A 128 1.29 -6.31 -21.13
CA SER A 128 0.70 -5.00 -20.87
C SER A 128 0.54 -4.74 -19.37
N GLY A 129 0.99 -3.57 -18.91
CA GLY A 129 0.48 -2.92 -17.71
C GLY A 129 1.02 -3.33 -16.34
N LEU A 130 1.06 -2.35 -15.43
CA LEU A 130 1.13 -2.55 -13.98
C LEU A 130 -0.29 -2.80 -13.47
N ASP A 131 -0.66 -4.06 -13.35
CA ASP A 131 -1.93 -4.49 -12.76
C ASP A 131 -1.67 -5.22 -11.44
N ILE A 132 -2.43 -4.83 -10.41
CA ILE A 132 -2.39 -5.43 -9.07
C ILE A 132 -3.74 -6.09 -8.82
N ASN A 133 -3.83 -7.38 -9.12
CA ASN A 133 -5.00 -8.21 -8.82
C ASN A 133 -4.68 -9.18 -7.69
N PHE A 134 -5.35 -9.03 -6.55
CA PHE A 134 -5.33 -10.00 -5.46
C PHE A 134 -6.77 -10.30 -5.04
N HIS A 135 -7.17 -11.56 -5.11
CA HIS A 135 -8.51 -11.97 -4.71
C HIS A 135 -8.56 -12.22 -3.21
N SER A 136 -9.15 -11.28 -2.45
CA SER A 136 -9.31 -11.41 -0.99
C SER A 136 -10.27 -12.53 -0.55
N HIS A 137 -11.03 -13.11 -1.48
CA HIS A 137 -12.07 -14.11 -1.20
C HIS A 137 -11.72 -15.53 -1.66
N ASN A 138 -10.59 -15.72 -2.34
CA ASN A 138 -10.14 -17.06 -2.70
C ASN A 138 -9.48 -17.71 -1.48
N HIS A 139 -9.84 -18.96 -1.23
CA HIS A 139 -9.31 -19.77 -0.12
C HIS A 139 -7.89 -20.32 -0.40
N ASP A 140 -7.36 -20.12 -1.62
CA ASP A 140 -6.02 -20.54 -2.03
C ASP A 140 -5.05 -19.36 -2.02
N ASP A 141 -4.43 -19.16 -0.87
CA ASP A 141 -3.47 -18.09 -0.58
C ASP A 141 -2.19 -18.18 -1.41
N ASP A 142 -1.93 -19.38 -1.93
CA ASP A 142 -0.73 -19.75 -2.69
C ASP A 142 -0.98 -19.77 -4.21
N SER A 143 -2.14 -19.30 -4.68
CA SER A 143 -2.42 -19.20 -6.11
C SER A 143 -1.31 -18.40 -6.81
N PRO A 144 -0.68 -18.91 -7.88
CA PRO A 144 0.41 -18.23 -8.54
C PRO A 144 -0.06 -16.92 -9.18
N VAL A 145 0.86 -15.96 -9.32
CA VAL A 145 0.58 -14.74 -10.09
C VAL A 145 0.18 -15.05 -11.52
N THR A 146 -0.72 -14.24 -12.07
CA THR A 146 -1.18 -14.30 -13.46
C THR A 146 -1.11 -12.92 -14.11
N CYS A 147 -1.15 -12.89 -15.44
CA CYS A 147 -1.22 -11.65 -16.23
C CYS A 147 -2.67 -11.26 -16.55
N GLU A 148 -3.60 -11.50 -15.62
CA GLU A 148 -4.99 -11.05 -15.76
C GLU A 148 -5.07 -9.54 -15.51
N GLY A 149 -5.82 -8.81 -16.35
CA GLY A 149 -5.98 -7.35 -16.26
C GLY A 149 -5.41 -6.59 -17.47
N SER A 150 -5.83 -5.33 -17.62
CA SER A 150 -5.38 -4.44 -18.69
C SER A 150 -4.84 -3.14 -18.09
N GLY A 151 -3.56 -3.12 -17.74
CA GLY A 151 -2.88 -1.87 -17.39
C GLY A 151 -2.35 -1.19 -18.66
N HIS A 152 -2.51 0.14 -18.75
CA HIS A 152 -2.14 0.91 -19.94
C HIS A 152 -0.93 1.83 -19.75
N GLU A 153 -0.41 1.98 -18.52
CA GLU A 153 0.71 2.90 -18.26
C GLU A 153 2.06 2.31 -18.71
N TYR A 154 2.23 0.99 -18.69
CA TYR A 154 3.50 0.30 -18.95
C TYR A 154 3.41 -0.67 -20.13
N ASP A 155 4.48 -0.72 -20.92
CA ASP A 155 4.57 -1.54 -22.14
C ASP A 155 4.72 -3.03 -21.82
N LYS A 156 5.48 -3.35 -20.76
CA LYS A 156 5.85 -4.72 -20.37
C LYS A 156 5.94 -4.81 -18.86
N ALA A 157 5.61 -5.97 -18.30
CA ALA A 157 5.81 -6.23 -16.88
C ALA A 157 6.34 -7.64 -16.60
N LEU A 158 7.00 -7.79 -15.45
CA LEU A 158 7.35 -9.06 -14.82
C LEU A 158 6.54 -9.21 -13.55
N LYS A 159 6.02 -10.40 -13.29
CA LYS A 159 5.39 -10.77 -12.00
C LYS A 159 6.05 -12.04 -11.45
N ALA A 160 6.18 -12.12 -10.13
CA ALA A 160 6.61 -13.32 -9.41
C ALA A 160 5.90 -13.43 -8.06
N GLY A 161 5.80 -14.65 -7.52
CA GLY A 161 5.16 -14.96 -6.24
C GLY A 161 3.72 -15.49 -6.38
N THR A 162 2.89 -15.20 -5.37
CA THR A 162 1.49 -15.64 -5.28
C THR A 162 0.55 -14.45 -5.32
N GLN A 163 -0.75 -14.65 -5.57
CA GLN A 163 -1.74 -13.57 -5.60
C GLN A 163 -1.77 -12.74 -4.31
N LYS A 164 -1.53 -13.34 -3.13
CA LYS A 164 -1.43 -12.61 -1.85
C LYS A 164 -0.02 -12.07 -1.55
N ASN A 165 1.02 -12.45 -2.31
CA ASN A 165 2.40 -12.00 -2.10
C ASN A 165 3.12 -11.83 -3.45
N GLN A 166 2.94 -10.66 -4.06
CA GLN A 166 3.37 -10.36 -5.43
C GLN A 166 4.56 -9.43 -5.47
N HIS A 167 5.49 -9.73 -6.37
CA HIS A 167 6.56 -8.82 -6.80
C HIS A 167 6.35 -8.48 -8.27
N ILE A 168 6.30 -7.20 -8.59
CA ILE A 168 5.96 -6.72 -9.93
C ILE A 168 7.00 -5.68 -10.38
N VAL A 169 7.48 -5.80 -11.60
CA VAL A 169 8.32 -4.78 -12.25
C VAL A 169 7.69 -4.45 -13.58
N ALA A 170 7.22 -3.21 -13.75
CA ALA A 170 6.63 -2.72 -14.98
C ALA A 170 7.53 -1.67 -15.61
N VAL A 171 7.70 -1.69 -16.93
CA VAL A 171 8.58 -0.77 -17.66
C VAL A 171 7.90 -0.21 -18.90
N LYS A 172 8.23 1.03 -19.21
CA LYS A 172 7.87 1.69 -20.47
C LYS A 172 9.06 2.42 -21.06
N SER A 173 9.03 2.61 -22.36
CA SER A 173 10.00 3.47 -23.04
C SER A 173 9.80 4.93 -22.62
N SER A 174 10.88 5.66 -22.36
CA SER A 174 10.82 7.10 -22.03
C SER A 174 12.02 7.83 -22.65
N GLY A 175 11.77 8.65 -23.66
CA GLY A 175 12.81 9.35 -24.41
C GLY A 175 13.85 8.37 -25.00
N LYS A 176 15.11 8.49 -24.55
CA LYS A 176 16.22 7.62 -24.96
C LYS A 176 16.41 6.39 -24.04
N GLY A 177 15.68 6.34 -22.93
CA GLY A 177 15.81 5.32 -21.90
C GLY A 177 14.47 4.71 -21.52
N SER A 178 14.24 4.54 -20.23
CA SER A 178 13.04 3.90 -19.70
C SER A 178 12.58 4.51 -18.39
N THR A 179 11.28 4.44 -18.17
CA THR A 179 10.65 4.65 -16.86
C THR A 179 10.12 3.30 -16.39
N PHE A 180 10.36 2.95 -15.13
CA PHE A 180 9.91 1.68 -14.58
C PHE A 180 9.38 1.84 -13.16
N ALA A 181 8.43 0.98 -12.79
CA ALA A 181 7.91 0.83 -11.46
C ALA A 181 8.31 -0.52 -10.87
N VAL A 182 8.71 -0.52 -9.60
CA VAL A 182 8.97 -1.70 -8.77
C VAL A 182 7.93 -1.73 -7.68
N VAL A 183 7.12 -2.79 -7.67
CA VAL A 183 5.95 -2.90 -6.81
C VAL A 183 5.98 -4.19 -6.02
N TYR A 184 5.62 -4.09 -4.75
CA TYR A 184 5.42 -5.21 -3.83
C TYR A 184 4.03 -5.14 -3.23
N VAL A 185 3.32 -6.26 -3.22
CA VAL A 185 1.98 -6.38 -2.69
C VAL A 185 1.92 -7.58 -1.74
N ARG A 186 1.46 -7.36 -0.52
CA ARG A 186 1.16 -8.42 0.44
C ARG A 186 -0.23 -8.22 1.01
N ALA A 187 -1.11 -9.19 0.80
CA ALA A 187 -2.42 -9.26 1.45
C ALA A 187 -2.42 -10.41 2.46
N TRP A 188 -3.14 -10.24 3.56
CA TRP A 188 -3.33 -11.27 4.59
C TRP A 188 -4.69 -11.15 5.25
N ASP A 189 -5.21 -12.25 5.79
CA ASP A 189 -6.41 -12.28 6.63
C ASP A 189 -6.12 -12.90 8.01
N SER A 190 -7.09 -12.83 8.93
CA SER A 190 -6.95 -13.31 10.32
C SER A 190 -6.63 -14.81 10.46
N ARG A 191 -6.86 -15.61 9.41
CA ARG A 191 -6.48 -17.04 9.38
C ARG A 191 -5.00 -17.22 9.05
N ASP A 192 -4.37 -16.22 8.44
CA ASP A 192 -2.94 -16.21 8.06
C ASP A 192 -2.02 -15.84 9.23
N THR A 193 -2.58 -15.44 10.38
CA THR A 193 -1.85 -14.97 11.58
C THR A 193 -1.74 -15.99 12.72
N ILE A 194 -1.96 -17.29 12.45
CA ILE A 194 -1.80 -18.39 13.42
C ILE A 194 -0.47 -19.10 13.25
#